data_AF-A0A9E2VTY6-F1
#
_entry.id   AF-A0A9E2VTY6-F1
#
_cell.length_a   1.000
_cell.length_b   1.000
_cell.length_c   1.000
_cell.angle_alpha   90.00
_cell.angle_beta   90.00
_cell.angle_gamma   90.00
#
_symmetry.space_group_name_H-M   'P 1'
#
loop_
_entity.id
_entity.type
_entity.pdbx_description
1 polymer ?
#
loop_
_entity_poly.entity_id
_entity_poly.type
_entity_poly.pdbx_seq_one_letter_code
_entity_poly.pdbx_strand_id
1 'polypeptide(L)'
;KEEYTEAIVEYNHFLDLHRTHTLASYAAFRIGESQMKRATGIDRDPDPVQKAIEAFERLRKDFQGSRYDGQALQKIQECHDLLAQMHLFVGQFYYRRGSYLAAAHRFEQIMKLYPEKSVAPDALYFLALSYHDLGADDWASEQLTLLAEKYPSSARSSEGRSLLAKIGGGKSATLLAKNAEPAPSSSSLTPSPSGNQLSLAAGVPPSAPTGSFRLPSASALSQSFVSCRLGAWC
;
A
#
# COMPACT_ATOMS: atom_id res chain seq x y z
N LYS A 1 3.74 -17.51 30.00
CA LYS A 1 3.09 -16.48 29.16
C LYS A 1 4.10 -16.07 28.11
N GLU A 2 3.69 -15.94 26.85
CA GLU A 2 4.58 -15.51 25.78
C GLU A 2 4.50 -13.98 25.66
N GLU A 3 5.45 -13.30 26.28
CA GLU A 3 5.50 -11.84 26.40
C GLU A 3 6.36 -11.25 25.26
N TYR A 4 5.81 -11.31 24.04
CA TYR A 4 6.50 -10.88 22.82
C TYR A 4 6.74 -9.36 22.77
N THR A 5 5.82 -8.59 23.34
CA THR A 5 5.91 -7.13 23.40
C THR A 5 7.08 -6.67 24.25
N GLU A 6 7.24 -7.30 25.41
CA GLU A 6 8.32 -7.08 26.36
C GLU A 6 9.65 -7.49 25.74
N ALA A 7 9.70 -8.66 25.08
CA ALA A 7 10.88 -9.11 24.37
C ALA A 7 11.35 -8.11 23.29
N ILE A 8 10.42 -7.53 22.52
CA ILE A 8 10.76 -6.50 21.52
C ILE A 8 11.39 -5.27 22.18
N VAL A 9 10.87 -4.82 23.32
CA VAL A 9 11.42 -3.66 24.04
C VAL A 9 12.83 -3.95 24.53
N GLU A 10 13.05 -5.12 25.15
CA GLU A 10 14.36 -5.53 25.65
C GLU A 10 15.39 -5.70 24.53
N TYR A 11 15.01 -6.29 23.40
CA TYR A 11 15.91 -6.39 22.25
C TYR A 11 16.26 -5.03 21.65
N ASN A 12 15.32 -4.10 21.58
CA ASN A 12 15.63 -2.72 21.14
C ASN A 12 16.59 -2.05 22.12
N HIS A 13 16.33 -2.16 23.42
CA HIS A 13 17.22 -1.61 24.45
C HIS A 13 18.65 -2.18 24.36
N PHE A 14 18.77 -3.49 24.12
CA PHE A 14 20.05 -4.13 23.86
C PHE A 14 20.76 -3.56 22.62
N LEU A 15 20.04 -3.33 21.52
CA LEU A 15 20.61 -2.75 20.30
C LEU A 15 21.05 -1.30 20.47
N ASP A 16 20.35 -0.53 21.30
CA ASP A 16 20.68 0.86 21.61
C ASP A 16 21.98 0.95 22.42
N LEU A 17 22.14 0.09 23.41
CA LEU A 17 23.34 0.07 24.27
C LEU A 17 24.53 -0.66 23.65
N HIS A 18 24.29 -1.69 22.83
CA HIS A 18 25.28 -2.67 22.42
C HIS A 18 25.28 -2.98 20.91
N ARG A 19 25.22 -1.94 20.07
CA ARG A 19 25.14 -2.08 18.60
C ARG A 19 26.28 -2.90 17.96
N THR A 20 27.50 -2.85 18.50
CA THR A 20 28.67 -3.57 17.95
C THR A 20 28.87 -4.98 18.52
N HIS A 21 28.00 -5.42 19.42
CA HIS A 21 28.11 -6.72 20.07
C HIS A 21 27.89 -7.86 19.06
N THR A 22 28.54 -9.01 19.29
CA THR A 22 28.43 -10.20 18.42
C THR A 22 26.98 -10.66 18.22
N LEU A 23 26.15 -10.51 19.25
CA LEU A 23 24.72 -10.85 19.26
C LEU A 23 23.79 -9.72 18.80
N ALA A 24 24.29 -8.56 18.35
CA ALA A 24 23.44 -7.47 17.86
C ALA A 24 22.59 -7.91 16.66
N SER A 25 23.21 -8.57 15.68
CA SER A 25 22.46 -9.15 14.53
C SER A 25 21.43 -10.20 14.96
N TYR A 26 21.70 -10.98 16.00
CA TYR A 26 20.74 -11.92 16.56
C TYR A 26 19.57 -11.21 17.22
N ALA A 27 19.82 -10.21 18.07
CA ALA A 27 18.77 -9.43 18.73
C ALA A 27 17.84 -8.76 17.70
N ALA A 28 18.40 -8.15 16.65
CA ALA A 28 17.63 -7.58 15.56
C ALA A 28 16.73 -8.62 14.85
N PHE A 29 17.22 -9.84 14.68
CA PHE A 29 16.44 -10.91 14.04
C PHE A 29 15.27 -11.34 14.94
N ARG A 30 15.51 -11.46 16.24
CA ARG A 30 14.50 -11.83 17.24
C ARG A 30 13.38 -10.80 17.39
N ILE A 31 13.65 -9.52 17.10
CA ILE A 31 12.60 -8.49 17.04
C ILE A 31 11.60 -8.84 15.94
N GLY A 32 12.08 -9.12 14.72
CA GLY A 32 11.22 -9.50 13.59
C GLY A 32 10.42 -10.77 13.87
N GLU A 33 11.06 -11.80 14.41
CA GLU A 33 10.35 -13.04 14.80
C GLU A 33 9.28 -12.81 15.87
N SER A 34 9.55 -11.94 16.85
CA SER A 34 8.59 -11.61 17.90
C SER A 34 7.38 -10.87 17.33
N GLN A 35 7.60 -9.97 16.36
CA GLN A 35 6.50 -9.29 15.65
C GLN A 35 5.66 -10.29 14.83
N MET A 36 6.30 -11.23 14.12
CA MET A 36 5.58 -12.28 13.41
C MET A 36 4.71 -13.12 14.34
N LYS A 37 5.24 -13.51 15.51
CA LYS A 37 4.49 -14.32 16.49
C LYS A 37 3.32 -13.57 17.14
N ARG A 38 3.34 -12.24 17.12
CA ARG A 38 2.18 -11.43 17.53
C ARG A 38 1.05 -11.47 16.52
N ALA A 39 1.32 -11.83 15.25
CA ALA A 39 0.27 -12.08 14.28
C ALA A 39 -0.38 -13.44 14.56
N THR A 40 -1.61 -13.41 15.08
CA THR A 40 -2.32 -14.62 15.56
C THR A 40 -3.18 -15.30 14.50
N GLY A 41 -3.54 -14.60 13.41
CA GLY A 41 -4.40 -15.15 12.35
C GLY A 41 -4.53 -14.24 11.12
N ILE A 42 -5.05 -14.82 10.03
CA ILE A 42 -5.24 -14.14 8.73
C ILE A 42 -6.41 -13.13 8.79
N ASP A 43 -7.34 -13.33 9.72
CA ASP A 43 -8.51 -12.50 10.00
C ASP A 43 -8.20 -11.30 10.91
N ARG A 44 -6.96 -11.18 11.39
CA ARG A 44 -6.53 -10.19 12.39
C ARG A 44 -5.81 -9.00 11.76
N ASP A 45 -5.37 -8.09 12.61
CA ASP A 45 -4.66 -6.87 12.22
C ASP A 45 -3.33 -7.23 11.49
N PRO A 46 -3.08 -6.70 10.27
CA PRO A 46 -1.82 -6.91 9.53
C PRO A 46 -0.64 -6.12 10.09
N ASP A 47 -0.86 -5.13 10.98
CA ASP A 47 0.20 -4.26 11.54
C ASP A 47 1.43 -5.01 12.07
N PRO A 48 1.29 -6.09 12.87
CA PRO A 48 2.44 -6.84 13.37
C PRO A 48 3.28 -7.46 12.24
N VAL A 49 2.64 -7.88 11.15
CA VAL A 49 3.33 -8.47 9.99
C VAL A 49 4.11 -7.40 9.23
N GLN A 50 3.53 -6.20 9.07
CA GLN A 50 4.24 -5.06 8.46
C GLN A 50 5.45 -4.64 9.30
N LYS A 51 5.28 -4.53 10.62
CA LYS A 51 6.37 -4.25 11.58
C LYS A 51 7.45 -5.32 11.57
N ALA A 52 7.09 -6.59 11.31
CA ALA A 52 8.06 -7.66 11.15
C ALA A 52 8.92 -7.46 9.89
N ILE A 53 8.30 -7.12 8.75
CA ILE A 53 9.02 -6.82 7.50
C ILE A 53 10.00 -5.68 7.73
N GLU A 54 9.55 -4.56 8.32
CA GLU A 54 10.41 -3.41 8.64
C GLU A 54 11.59 -3.80 9.54
N ALA A 55 11.36 -4.64 10.55
CA ALA A 55 12.41 -5.11 11.45
C ALA A 55 13.45 -5.98 10.72
N PHE A 56 13.01 -6.90 9.86
CA PHE A 56 13.91 -7.73 9.06
C PHE A 56 14.67 -6.89 8.02
N GLU A 57 14.02 -5.96 7.34
CA GLU A 57 14.69 -5.05 6.40
C GLU A 57 15.74 -4.19 7.11
N ARG A 58 15.43 -3.69 8.30
CA ARG A 58 16.38 -2.97 9.16
C ARG A 58 17.57 -3.83 9.53
N LEU A 59 17.35 -5.08 9.94
CA LEU A 59 18.45 -6.01 10.20
C LEU A 59 19.38 -6.15 9.00
N ARG A 60 18.81 -6.35 7.81
CA ARG A 60 19.59 -6.54 6.59
C ARG A 60 20.39 -5.29 6.20
N LYS A 61 19.81 -4.11 6.45
CA LYS A 61 20.44 -2.82 6.19
C LYS A 61 21.56 -2.52 7.18
N ASP A 62 21.31 -2.72 8.47
CA ASP A 62 22.22 -2.35 9.56
C ASP A 62 23.32 -3.42 9.78
N PHE A 63 23.02 -4.70 9.53
CA PHE A 63 23.93 -5.85 9.73
C PHE A 63 24.13 -6.66 8.44
N GLN A 64 24.65 -6.00 7.41
CA GLN A 64 24.93 -6.60 6.10
C GLN A 64 25.92 -7.77 6.21
N GLY A 65 25.62 -8.88 5.54
CA GLY A 65 26.47 -10.09 5.56
C GLY A 65 26.43 -10.88 6.88
N SER A 66 25.52 -10.55 7.80
CA SER A 66 25.32 -11.35 9.01
C SER A 66 24.78 -12.75 8.69
N ARG A 67 24.99 -13.71 9.58
CA ARG A 67 24.44 -15.09 9.45
C ARG A 67 22.92 -15.10 9.27
N TYR A 68 22.23 -14.07 9.75
CA TYR A 68 20.77 -13.95 9.73
C TYR A 68 20.22 -13.28 8.47
N ASP A 69 21.07 -12.72 7.58
CA ASP A 69 20.61 -12.01 6.37
C ASP A 69 19.75 -12.90 5.46
N GLY A 70 20.22 -14.12 5.18
CA GLY A 70 19.48 -15.09 4.37
C GLY A 70 18.17 -15.55 5.03
N GLN A 71 18.15 -15.71 6.36
CA GLN A 71 16.93 -16.07 7.09
C GLN A 71 15.93 -14.90 7.12
N ALA A 72 16.41 -13.67 7.30
CA ALA A 72 15.59 -12.47 7.26
C ALA A 72 14.92 -12.29 5.88
N LEU A 73 15.63 -12.56 4.78
CA LEU A 73 15.06 -12.59 3.44
C LEU A 73 13.89 -13.57 3.31
N GLN A 74 14.08 -14.81 3.79
CA GLN A 74 13.03 -15.83 3.77
C GLN A 74 11.83 -15.39 4.60
N LYS A 75 12.06 -14.82 5.80
CA LYS A 75 10.99 -14.29 6.65
C LYS A 75 10.23 -13.12 6.05
N ILE A 76 10.91 -12.22 5.34
CA ILE A 76 10.24 -11.14 4.59
C ILE A 76 9.32 -11.72 3.51
N GLN A 77 9.78 -12.73 2.78
CA GLN A 77 8.95 -13.40 1.77
C GLN A 77 7.72 -14.08 2.39
N GLU A 78 7.89 -14.80 3.51
CA GLU A 78 6.79 -15.40 4.28
C GLU A 78 5.79 -14.34 4.75
N CYS A 79 6.26 -13.17 5.21
CA CYS A 79 5.38 -12.07 5.63
C CYS A 79 4.58 -11.50 4.46
N HIS A 80 5.19 -11.34 3.29
CA HIS A 80 4.46 -10.90 2.09
C HIS A 80 3.44 -11.94 1.63
N ASP A 81 3.75 -13.24 1.73
CA ASP A 81 2.80 -14.31 1.42
C ASP A 81 1.60 -14.26 2.37
N LEU A 82 1.85 -14.04 3.67
CA LEU A 82 0.80 -13.89 4.66
C LEU A 82 -0.07 -12.66 4.38
N LEU A 83 0.53 -11.49 4.10
CA LEU A 83 -0.23 -10.28 3.76
C LEU A 83 -1.09 -10.48 2.52
N ALA A 84 -0.58 -11.13 1.48
CA ALA A 84 -1.36 -11.45 0.28
C ALA A 84 -2.59 -12.33 0.62
N GLN A 85 -2.43 -13.33 1.49
CA GLN A 85 -3.53 -14.17 1.97
C GLN A 85 -4.56 -13.37 2.78
N MET A 86 -4.10 -12.45 3.64
CA MET A 86 -4.99 -11.58 4.42
C MET A 86 -5.84 -10.68 3.51
N HIS A 87 -5.22 -10.06 2.49
CA HIS A 87 -5.95 -9.25 1.51
C HIS A 87 -7.00 -10.08 0.75
N LEU A 88 -6.65 -11.30 0.35
CA LEU A 88 -7.59 -12.19 -0.33
C LEU A 88 -8.77 -12.56 0.57
N PHE A 89 -8.49 -12.92 1.83
CA PHE A 89 -9.52 -13.26 2.80
C PHE A 89 -10.51 -12.11 3.00
N VAL A 90 -10.01 -10.88 3.16
CA VAL A 90 -10.83 -9.68 3.29
C VAL A 90 -11.62 -9.40 2.00
N GLY A 91 -11.01 -9.57 0.83
CA GLY A 91 -11.71 -9.43 -0.46
C GLY A 91 -12.85 -10.42 -0.62
N GLN A 92 -12.61 -11.70 -0.33
CA GLN A 92 -13.64 -12.75 -0.36
C GLN A 92 -14.76 -12.50 0.67
N PHE A 93 -14.42 -11.94 1.83
CA PHE A 93 -15.41 -11.52 2.80
C PHE A 93 -16.32 -10.41 2.28
N TYR A 94 -15.77 -9.36 1.66
CA TYR A 94 -16.57 -8.30 1.04
C TYR A 94 -17.42 -8.82 -0.12
N TYR A 95 -16.86 -9.70 -0.95
CA TYR A 95 -17.57 -10.34 -2.05
C TYR A 95 -18.79 -11.12 -1.56
N ARG A 96 -18.62 -11.97 -0.54
CA ARG A 96 -19.73 -12.73 0.08
C ARG A 96 -20.80 -11.83 0.72
N ARG A 97 -20.45 -10.60 1.11
CA ARG A 97 -21.39 -9.61 1.64
C ARG A 97 -22.09 -8.79 0.54
N GLY A 98 -21.82 -9.04 -0.73
CA GLY A 98 -22.37 -8.28 -1.86
C GLY A 98 -21.74 -6.90 -2.05
N SER A 99 -20.65 -6.60 -1.34
CA SER A 99 -19.93 -5.33 -1.49
C SER A 99 -18.84 -5.48 -2.56
N TYR A 100 -19.27 -5.59 -3.81
CA TYR A 100 -18.40 -5.92 -4.95
C TYR A 100 -17.33 -4.84 -5.22
N LEU A 101 -17.66 -3.55 -5.06
CA LEU A 101 -16.69 -2.47 -5.23
C LEU A 101 -15.56 -2.53 -4.20
N ALA A 102 -15.90 -2.79 -2.93
CA ALA A 102 -14.90 -2.94 -1.88
C ALA A 102 -14.06 -4.21 -2.08
N ALA A 103 -14.69 -5.30 -2.54
CA ALA A 103 -14.01 -6.53 -2.89
C ALA A 103 -13.01 -6.32 -4.03
N ALA A 104 -13.44 -5.68 -5.13
CA ALA A 104 -12.61 -5.35 -6.28
C ALA A 104 -11.38 -4.54 -5.84
N HIS A 105 -11.56 -3.49 -5.02
CA HIS A 105 -10.44 -2.71 -4.50
C HIS A 105 -9.42 -3.57 -3.71
N ARG A 106 -9.88 -4.56 -2.93
CA ARG A 106 -8.98 -5.47 -2.20
C ARG A 106 -8.23 -6.40 -3.14
N PHE A 107 -8.87 -6.94 -4.17
CA PHE A 107 -8.19 -7.80 -5.14
C PHE A 107 -7.20 -7.02 -6.01
N GLU A 108 -7.51 -5.77 -6.36
CA GLU A 108 -6.56 -4.89 -7.03
C GLU A 108 -5.30 -4.61 -6.19
N GLN A 109 -5.44 -4.46 -4.87
CA GLN A 109 -4.28 -4.29 -3.99
C GLN A 109 -3.33 -5.49 -4.09
N ILE A 110 -3.87 -6.71 -4.19
CA ILE A 110 -3.07 -7.92 -4.38
C ILE A 110 -2.35 -7.87 -5.73
N MET A 111 -3.02 -7.43 -6.80
CA MET A 111 -2.37 -7.33 -8.12
C MET A 111 -1.29 -6.26 -8.19
N LYS A 112 -1.46 -5.17 -7.44
CA LYS A 112 -0.48 -4.08 -7.36
C LYS A 112 0.73 -4.46 -6.52
N LEU A 113 0.52 -5.13 -5.38
CA LEU A 113 1.59 -5.40 -4.40
C LEU A 113 2.21 -6.80 -4.54
N TYR A 114 1.42 -7.79 -4.97
CA TYR A 114 1.74 -9.21 -4.89
C TYR A 114 1.40 -10.00 -6.18
N PRO A 115 1.79 -9.53 -7.39
CA PRO A 115 1.44 -10.20 -8.65
C PRO A 115 2.08 -11.59 -8.80
N GLU A 116 3.26 -11.82 -8.23
CA GLU A 116 3.99 -13.10 -8.37
C GLU A 116 3.60 -14.15 -7.31
N LYS A 117 2.70 -13.80 -6.38
CA LYS A 117 2.33 -14.68 -5.27
C LYS A 117 1.30 -15.72 -5.70
N SER A 118 1.26 -16.86 -5.01
CA SER A 118 0.33 -17.97 -5.31
C SER A 118 -1.15 -17.56 -5.28
N VAL A 119 -1.47 -16.50 -4.54
CA VAL A 119 -2.80 -15.92 -4.39
C VAL A 119 -3.23 -15.06 -5.59
N ALA A 120 -2.30 -14.66 -6.45
CA ALA A 120 -2.57 -13.78 -7.58
C ALA A 120 -3.66 -14.29 -8.55
N PRO A 121 -3.65 -15.56 -9.03
CA PRO A 121 -4.71 -16.05 -9.92
C PRO A 121 -6.10 -16.04 -9.26
N ASP A 122 -6.18 -16.33 -7.97
CA ASP A 122 -7.43 -16.24 -7.21
C ASP A 122 -7.93 -14.80 -7.15
N ALA A 123 -7.05 -13.85 -6.84
CA ALA A 123 -7.41 -12.44 -6.76
C ALA A 123 -7.89 -11.89 -8.12
N LEU A 124 -7.24 -12.24 -9.24
CA LEU A 124 -7.71 -11.84 -10.58
C LEU A 124 -9.09 -12.40 -10.91
N TYR A 125 -9.31 -13.68 -10.59
CA TYR A 125 -10.60 -14.31 -10.84
C TYR A 125 -11.73 -13.65 -10.02
N PHE A 126 -11.50 -13.41 -8.73
CA PHE A 126 -12.50 -12.71 -7.91
C PHE A 126 -12.65 -11.23 -8.27
N LEU A 127 -11.60 -10.58 -8.77
CA LEU A 127 -11.69 -9.23 -9.32
C LEU A 127 -12.62 -9.21 -10.54
N ALA A 128 -12.43 -10.15 -11.47
CA ALA A 128 -13.31 -10.30 -12.63
C ALA A 128 -14.76 -10.62 -12.23
N LEU A 129 -14.98 -11.53 -11.28
CA LEU A 129 -16.31 -11.82 -10.74
C LEU A 129 -16.95 -10.57 -10.12
N SER A 130 -16.18 -9.80 -9.34
CA SER A 130 -16.67 -8.56 -8.74
C SER A 130 -17.08 -7.55 -9.81
N TYR A 131 -16.34 -7.45 -10.92
CA TYR A 131 -16.72 -6.58 -12.04
C TYR A 131 -17.95 -7.08 -12.80
N HIS A 132 -18.07 -8.39 -13.00
CA HIS A 132 -19.24 -9.00 -13.61
C HIS A 132 -20.50 -8.73 -12.77
N ASP A 133 -20.43 -8.92 -11.46
CA ASP A 133 -21.55 -8.69 -10.54
C ASP A 133 -21.91 -7.20 -10.41
N LEU A 134 -20.98 -6.29 -10.73
CA LEU A 134 -21.23 -4.86 -10.87
C LEU A 134 -21.85 -4.48 -12.23
N GLY A 135 -21.95 -5.41 -13.18
CA GLY A 135 -22.40 -5.17 -14.55
C GLY A 135 -21.31 -4.59 -15.49
N ALA A 136 -20.06 -4.53 -15.04
CA ALA A 136 -18.92 -4.04 -15.81
C ALA A 136 -18.24 -5.18 -16.58
N ASP A 137 -19.00 -5.81 -17.49
CA ASP A 137 -18.56 -7.00 -18.23
C ASP A 137 -17.35 -6.78 -19.14
N ASP A 138 -17.14 -5.54 -19.62
CA ASP A 138 -15.96 -5.17 -20.38
C ASP A 138 -14.69 -5.34 -19.52
N TRP A 139 -14.67 -4.73 -18.33
CA TRP A 139 -13.57 -4.85 -17.38
C TRP A 139 -13.41 -6.29 -16.86
N ALA A 140 -14.53 -6.99 -16.60
CA ALA A 140 -14.47 -8.39 -16.23
C ALA A 140 -13.76 -9.23 -17.31
N SER A 141 -14.12 -9.04 -18.58
CA SER A 141 -13.51 -9.78 -19.68
C SER A 141 -12.00 -9.53 -19.82
N GLU A 142 -11.55 -8.28 -19.65
CA GLU A 142 -10.13 -7.91 -19.66
C GLU A 142 -9.33 -8.60 -18.54
N GLN A 143 -9.89 -8.67 -17.33
CA GLN A 143 -9.22 -9.36 -16.22
C GLN A 143 -9.15 -10.88 -16.45
N LEU A 144 -10.18 -11.47 -17.07
CA LEU A 144 -10.21 -12.90 -17.41
C LEU A 144 -9.23 -13.26 -18.53
N THR A 145 -9.08 -12.40 -19.53
CA THR A 145 -8.05 -12.59 -20.58
C THR A 145 -6.66 -12.51 -19.96
N LEU A 146 -6.42 -11.51 -19.10
CA LEU A 146 -5.14 -11.37 -18.39
C LEU A 146 -4.85 -12.58 -17.49
N LEU A 147 -5.87 -13.13 -16.81
CA LEU A 147 -5.74 -14.35 -16.02
C LEU A 147 -5.33 -15.55 -16.89
N ALA A 148 -5.94 -15.71 -18.07
CA ALA A 148 -5.63 -16.80 -18.99
C ALA A 148 -4.20 -16.69 -19.58
N GLU A 149 -3.75 -15.47 -19.86
CA GLU A 149 -2.42 -15.18 -20.39
C GLU A 149 -1.32 -15.38 -19.34
N LYS A 150 -1.49 -14.81 -18.14
CA LYS A 150 -0.45 -14.84 -17.10
C LYS A 150 -0.40 -16.14 -16.30
N TYR A 151 -1.55 -16.79 -16.06
CA TYR A 151 -1.63 -17.97 -15.19
C TYR A 151 -2.35 -19.15 -15.87
N PRO A 152 -1.87 -19.64 -17.03
CA PRO A 152 -2.55 -20.67 -17.81
C PRO A 152 -2.71 -22.02 -17.08
N SER A 153 -1.80 -22.33 -16.16
CA SER A 153 -1.79 -23.58 -15.38
C SER A 153 -2.62 -23.54 -14.10
N SER A 154 -3.11 -22.37 -13.69
CA SER A 154 -3.87 -22.22 -12.44
C SER A 154 -5.27 -22.83 -12.55
N ALA A 155 -5.80 -23.35 -11.43
CA ALA A 155 -7.17 -23.87 -11.38
C ALA A 155 -8.21 -22.82 -11.78
N ARG A 156 -7.99 -21.55 -11.41
CA ARG A 156 -8.88 -20.44 -11.77
C ARG A 156 -8.87 -20.09 -13.25
N SER A 157 -7.83 -20.44 -14.01
CA SER A 157 -7.79 -20.17 -15.45
C SER A 157 -8.87 -20.94 -16.23
N SER A 158 -9.20 -22.17 -15.82
CA SER A 158 -10.29 -22.92 -16.45
C SER A 158 -11.66 -22.31 -16.09
N GLU A 159 -11.87 -21.96 -14.82
CA GLU A 159 -13.08 -21.27 -14.35
C GLU A 159 -13.26 -19.92 -15.06
N GLY A 160 -12.20 -19.14 -15.16
CA GLY A 160 -12.18 -17.84 -15.82
C GLY A 160 -12.53 -17.93 -17.30
N ARG A 161 -12.00 -18.93 -18.02
CA ARG A 161 -12.39 -19.19 -19.42
C ARG A 161 -13.88 -19.53 -19.56
N SER A 162 -14.42 -20.29 -18.61
CA SER A 162 -15.86 -20.61 -18.61
C SER A 162 -16.72 -19.36 -18.37
N LEU A 163 -16.29 -18.46 -17.48
CA LEU A 163 -16.98 -17.20 -17.21
C LEU A 163 -16.90 -16.26 -18.42
N LEU A 164 -15.74 -16.17 -19.07
CA LEU A 164 -15.53 -15.38 -20.27
C LEU A 164 -16.45 -15.83 -21.41
N ALA A 165 -16.62 -17.16 -21.59
CA ALA A 165 -17.55 -17.71 -22.56
C ALA A 165 -19.01 -17.34 -22.27
N LYS A 166 -19.42 -17.31 -20.98
CA LYS A 166 -20.76 -16.88 -20.57
C LYS A 166 -20.99 -15.40 -20.89
N ILE A 167 -20.03 -14.54 -20.58
CA ILE A 167 -20.09 -13.10 -20.87
C ILE A 167 -20.14 -12.86 -22.40
N GLY A 168 -19.28 -13.54 -23.17
CA GLY A 168 -19.24 -13.46 -24.64
C GLY A 168 -20.52 -13.98 -25.31
N GLY A 169 -21.15 -15.01 -24.74
CA GLY A 169 -22.43 -15.54 -25.20
C GLY A 169 -23.57 -14.52 -25.13
N GLY A 170 -23.52 -13.56 -24.20
CA GLY A 170 -24.47 -12.44 -24.11
C GLY A 170 -24.19 -11.30 -25.09
N LYS A 171 -22.91 -11.03 -25.40
CA LYS A 171 -22.51 -9.95 -26.34
C LYS A 171 -22.71 -10.33 -27.81
N SER A 172 -22.69 -11.63 -28.16
CA SER A 172 -22.90 -12.09 -29.55
C SER A 172 -24.29 -11.72 -30.11
N ALA A 173 -25.30 -11.55 -29.25
CA ALA A 173 -26.65 -11.12 -29.69
C ALA A 173 -26.79 -9.61 -29.91
N THR A 174 -25.90 -8.77 -29.36
CA THR A 174 -26.05 -7.30 -29.37
C THR A 174 -25.05 -6.61 -30.31
N LEU A 175 -23.98 -7.28 -30.75
CA LEU A 175 -22.98 -6.72 -31.68
C LEU A 175 -23.42 -6.64 -33.16
N LEU A 176 -24.70 -6.88 -33.47
CA LEU A 176 -25.26 -6.75 -34.84
C LEU A 176 -25.92 -5.38 -35.11
N ALA A 177 -25.94 -4.43 -34.16
CA ALA A 177 -26.73 -3.21 -34.29
C ALA A 177 -25.97 -1.89 -34.02
N LYS A 178 -24.66 -1.82 -34.30
CA LYS A 178 -23.98 -0.51 -34.31
C LYS A 178 -22.85 -0.41 -35.34
N ASN A 179 -23.20 -0.60 -36.60
CA ASN A 179 -22.53 0.11 -37.69
C ASN A 179 -23.37 1.36 -37.99
N ALA A 180 -22.92 2.51 -37.50
CA ALA A 180 -23.27 3.82 -38.03
C ALA A 180 -21.95 4.55 -38.30
N GLU A 181 -21.79 4.94 -39.56
CA GLU A 181 -20.57 5.38 -40.22
C GLU A 181 -19.87 6.60 -39.61
N PRO A 182 -18.57 6.78 -39.93
CA PRO A 182 -17.76 7.91 -39.50
C PRO A 182 -18.02 9.15 -40.39
N ALA A 183 -17.91 10.34 -39.80
CA ALA A 183 -17.92 11.60 -40.53
C ALA A 183 -16.81 12.55 -40.01
N PRO A 184 -16.32 13.48 -40.85
CA PRO A 184 -14.88 13.59 -41.17
C PRO A 184 -14.11 14.70 -40.44
N SER A 185 -12.79 14.61 -40.56
CA SER A 185 -11.80 15.64 -40.22
C SER A 185 -11.84 16.85 -41.16
N SER A 186 -11.69 18.06 -40.61
CA SER A 186 -10.77 19.10 -41.14
C SER A 186 -10.80 20.42 -40.34
N SER A 187 -9.61 20.79 -39.85
CA SER A 187 -8.94 22.09 -40.03
C SER A 187 -9.61 23.41 -39.58
N SER A 188 -8.96 24.13 -38.65
CA SER A 188 -8.26 25.39 -38.98
C SER A 188 -7.49 25.98 -37.79
N LEU A 189 -6.25 26.39 -38.09
CA LEU A 189 -5.34 27.19 -37.29
C LEU A 189 -5.74 28.67 -37.30
N THR A 190 -5.51 29.41 -36.21
CA THR A 190 -5.03 30.80 -36.24
C THR A 190 -4.18 31.11 -34.98
N PRO A 191 -3.12 31.94 -35.08
CA PRO A 191 -2.27 32.33 -33.93
C PRO A 191 -2.38 33.81 -33.50
N SER A 192 -1.83 34.08 -32.30
CA SER A 192 -1.16 35.34 -31.83
C SER A 192 -2.04 36.53 -31.31
N PRO A 193 -1.45 37.56 -30.63
CA PRO A 193 -0.63 37.54 -29.40
C PRO A 193 -0.88 38.75 -28.44
N SER A 194 -0.47 38.71 -27.16
CA SER A 194 -0.11 39.87 -26.29
C SER A 194 -0.17 39.42 -24.83
N GLY A 195 0.78 39.66 -23.92
CA GLY A 195 1.89 40.58 -23.85
C GLY A 195 2.02 41.00 -22.38
N ASN A 196 3.17 40.68 -21.75
CA ASN A 196 3.81 41.31 -20.57
C ASN A 196 4.39 40.27 -19.61
N GLN A 197 5.63 39.89 -19.90
CA GLN A 197 6.61 39.70 -18.84
C GLN A 197 7.28 41.04 -18.55
N LEU A 198 7.47 41.35 -17.26
CA LEU A 198 8.52 42.26 -16.82
C LEU A 198 9.41 41.49 -15.85
N SER A 199 10.67 41.37 -16.26
CA SER A 199 11.81 40.98 -15.46
C SER A 199 12.84 42.12 -15.49
N LEU A 200 13.82 42.01 -14.59
CA LEU A 200 15.03 42.83 -14.40
C LEU A 200 14.90 44.10 -13.54
N ALA A 201 15.56 44.08 -12.38
CA ALA A 201 16.92 44.62 -12.30
C ALA A 201 17.65 44.14 -11.03
N ALA A 202 18.96 44.02 -11.17
CA ALA A 202 19.91 43.48 -10.19
C ALA A 202 20.55 44.58 -9.32
N GLY A 203 21.12 44.18 -8.16
CA GLY A 203 22.47 44.64 -7.80
C GLY A 203 22.77 45.11 -6.36
N VAL A 204 23.40 44.21 -5.58
CA VAL A 204 24.62 44.38 -4.71
C VAL A 204 24.52 45.24 -3.38
N PRO A 205 25.44 45.11 -2.37
CA PRO A 205 25.15 44.79 -0.95
C PRO A 205 25.87 45.77 0.05
N PRO A 206 26.49 45.31 1.17
CA PRO A 206 25.96 44.93 2.49
C PRO A 206 26.44 45.87 3.64
N SER A 207 25.84 45.79 4.83
CA SER A 207 26.55 45.85 6.14
C SER A 207 25.59 45.79 7.33
N ALA A 208 25.95 44.96 8.31
CA ALA A 208 25.33 44.89 9.63
C ALA A 208 25.67 46.14 10.47
N PRO A 209 24.93 46.38 11.58
CA PRO A 209 25.55 46.05 12.86
C PRO A 209 24.61 45.42 13.90
N THR A 210 25.20 44.49 14.64
CA THR A 210 25.01 44.18 16.06
C THR A 210 23.93 44.97 16.83
N GLY A 211 22.86 44.27 17.21
CA GLY A 211 21.90 44.69 18.23
C GLY A 211 21.73 43.58 19.26
N SER A 212 22.18 43.86 20.47
CA SER A 212 22.17 43.01 21.67
C SER A 212 20.74 42.73 22.16
N PHE A 213 20.27 41.49 22.01
CA PHE A 213 19.04 41.03 22.66
C PHE A 213 19.31 40.71 24.13
N ARG A 214 18.91 41.64 25.00
CA ARG A 214 18.70 41.39 26.44
C ARG A 214 17.39 40.61 26.61
N LEU A 215 17.48 39.42 27.20
CA LEU A 215 16.34 38.71 27.80
C LEU A 215 15.88 39.44 29.07
N PRO A 216 14.58 39.71 29.26
CA PRO A 216 14.03 39.94 30.59
C PRO A 216 13.82 38.62 31.32
N SER A 217 14.18 38.63 32.59
CA SER A 217 14.06 37.54 33.56
C SER A 217 12.62 37.26 33.99
N ALA A 218 12.46 36.06 34.54
CA ALA A 218 11.27 35.46 35.11
C ALA A 218 10.44 36.34 36.06
N SER A 219 9.19 35.87 36.26
CA SER A 219 8.31 36.14 37.41
C SER A 219 7.34 37.30 37.25
N ALA A 220 6.23 37.07 36.54
CA ALA A 220 5.02 37.83 36.77
C ALA A 220 3.78 36.99 36.42
N LEU A 221 2.92 36.84 37.43
CA LEU A 221 1.48 36.58 37.34
C LEU A 221 1.05 35.12 37.13
N SER A 222 1.10 34.42 38.27
CA SER A 222 -0.02 33.61 38.74
C SER A 222 -1.37 34.29 38.46
N GLN A 223 -2.15 33.79 37.51
CA GLN A 223 -3.60 33.92 37.54
C GLN A 223 -4.27 32.60 37.14
N SER A 224 -4.98 32.09 38.12
CA SER A 224 -5.79 30.89 38.10
C SER A 224 -7.14 31.18 37.44
N PHE A 225 -7.67 30.17 36.73
CA PHE A 225 -9.06 29.97 36.32
C PHE A 225 -9.69 30.98 35.35
N VAL A 226 -9.97 30.52 34.11
CA VAL A 226 -11.36 30.36 33.65
C VAL A 226 -11.43 29.13 32.75
N SER A 227 -12.32 28.20 33.13
CA SER A 227 -12.72 27.05 32.33
C SER A 227 -13.67 27.54 31.24
N CYS A 228 -13.27 27.49 29.96
CA CYS A 228 -14.20 27.71 28.85
C CYS A 228 -14.83 26.38 28.47
N ARG A 229 -16.05 26.18 28.98
CA ARG A 229 -16.96 25.09 28.64
C ARG A 229 -17.82 25.57 27.46
N LEU A 230 -17.98 24.70 26.46
CA LEU A 230 -18.88 24.77 25.29
C LEU A 230 -18.39 25.55 24.05
N GLY A 231 -17.82 24.79 23.12
CA GLY A 231 -18.32 24.71 21.73
C GLY A 231 -18.29 25.96 20.86
N ALA A 232 -17.12 26.31 20.32
CA ALA A 232 -16.94 26.88 18.97
C ALA A 232 -15.45 26.82 18.62
N TRP A 233 -15.15 26.45 17.38
CA TRP A 233 -13.80 26.31 16.86
C TRP A 233 -13.14 27.68 16.70
N CYS A 234 -11.93 27.85 17.23
CA CYS A 234 -10.88 28.77 16.79
C CYS A 234 -9.53 28.13 17.12
#